data_AF-A0A7X8AHF6-F1
#
_entry.id   AF-A0A7X8AHF6-F1
#
_cell.length_a   1.000
_cell.length_b   1.000
_cell.length_c   1.000
_cell.angle_alpha   90.00
_cell.angle_beta   90.00
_cell.angle_gamma   90.00
#
_symmetry.space_group_name_H-M   'P 1'
#
loop_
_entity.id
_entity.type
_entity.pdbx_description
1 polymer ?
#
loop_
_entity_poly.entity_id
_entity_poly.type
_entity_poly.pdbx_seq_one_letter_code
_entity_poly.pdbx_strand_id
1 'polypeptide(L)'
;TVTFKNLSTNASRYVWDYGDGKKSITLASSHSHTYEAAGSYLVTLTAYNICGQSISTAQMVDNVGGIDNSGNTSEGTGISY
;
A
#
# COMPACT_ATOMS: atom_id res chain seq x y z
N THR A 1 0.73 8.35 -10.46
CA THR A 1 0.49 8.36 -8.99
C THR A 1 -0.66 7.43 -8.68
N VAL A 2 -0.52 6.60 -7.65
CA VAL A 2 -1.53 5.63 -7.17
C VAL A 2 -1.96 6.06 -5.77
N THR A 3 -3.25 5.98 -5.48
CA THR A 3 -3.78 6.19 -4.14
C THR A 3 -3.98 4.86 -3.45
N PHE A 4 -3.39 4.74 -2.25
CA PHE A 4 -3.47 3.56 -1.40
C PHE A 4 -4.46 3.81 -0.27
N LYS A 5 -5.41 2.89 -0.13
CA LYS A 5 -6.36 2.89 0.97
C LYS A 5 -6.08 1.69 1.88
N ASN A 6 -5.90 1.98 3.15
CA ASN A 6 -5.77 1.01 4.20
C ASN A 6 -7.13 0.79 4.88
N LEU A 7 -7.60 -0.45 4.91
CA LEU A 7 -8.83 -0.86 5.58
C LEU A 7 -8.56 -1.63 6.88
N SER A 8 -7.32 -1.63 7.35
CA SER A 8 -6.91 -2.33 8.56
C SER A 8 -7.57 -1.77 9.81
N THR A 9 -7.78 -2.64 10.79
CA THR A 9 -8.36 -2.32 12.09
C THR A 9 -7.41 -2.72 13.21
N ASN A 10 -7.52 -2.05 14.37
CA ASN A 10 -6.73 -2.36 15.58
C ASN A 10 -5.19 -2.27 15.43
N ALA A 11 -4.71 -1.56 14.41
CA ALA A 11 -3.29 -1.32 14.21
C ALA A 11 -2.91 0.11 14.66
N SER A 12 -1.70 0.25 15.21
CA SER A 12 -1.11 1.50 15.66
C SER A 12 -0.15 2.12 14.65
N ARG A 13 0.32 1.37 13.65
CA ARG A 13 1.25 1.84 12.62
C ARG A 13 1.19 0.99 11.35
N TYR A 14 1.43 1.61 10.20
CA TYR A 14 1.48 0.94 8.90
C TYR A 14 2.80 1.21 8.19
N VAL A 15 3.33 0.18 7.54
CA VAL A 15 4.49 0.24 6.67
C VAL A 15 4.09 -0.28 5.29
N TRP A 16 4.24 0.57 4.28
CA TRP A 16 4.02 0.24 2.88
C TRP A 16 5.37 0.04 2.19
N ASP A 17 5.51 -1.10 1.51
CA ASP A 17 6.56 -1.36 0.53
C ASP A 17 5.91 -1.38 -0.85
N TYR A 18 6.30 -0.45 -1.72
CA TYR A 18 5.64 -0.28 -3.00
C TYR A 18 6.21 -1.18 -4.10
N GLY A 19 7.24 -1.98 -3.81
CA GLY A 19 7.88 -2.85 -4.81
C GLY A 19 8.75 -2.09 -5.82
N ASP A 20 8.86 -0.76 -5.72
CA ASP A 20 9.76 0.09 -6.51
C ASP A 20 11.06 0.45 -5.75
N GLY A 21 11.29 -0.20 -4.61
CA GLY A 21 12.41 0.07 -3.71
C GLY A 21 12.15 1.20 -2.71
N LYS A 22 11.02 1.91 -2.78
CA LYS A 22 10.62 2.92 -1.81
C LYS A 22 9.66 2.33 -0.78
N LYS A 23 9.70 2.90 0.44
CA LYS A 23 8.82 2.52 1.54
C LYS A 23 8.22 3.77 2.19
N SER A 24 7.08 3.60 2.85
CA SER A 24 6.48 4.65 3.66
C SER A 24 6.00 4.10 5.00
N ILE A 25 6.14 4.92 6.04
CA ILE A 25 5.60 4.64 7.36
C ILE A 25 4.52 5.68 7.62
N THR A 26 3.30 5.24 7.91
CA THR A 26 2.16 6.13 8.08
C THR A 26 1.22 5.64 9.17
N LEU A 27 0.49 6.57 9.76
CA LEU A 27 -0.65 6.31 10.63
C LEU A 27 -1.98 6.55 9.89
N ALA A 28 -1.93 7.14 8.69
CA ALA A 28 -3.12 7.47 7.92
C ALA A 28 -3.71 6.23 7.24
N SER A 29 -5.03 6.21 7.12
CA SER A 29 -5.77 5.17 6.39
C SER A 29 -5.77 5.38 4.88
N SER A 30 -5.26 6.52 4.38
CA SER A 30 -5.16 6.79 2.95
C SER A 30 -3.96 7.71 2.69
N HIS A 31 -3.21 7.42 1.62
CA HIS A 31 -2.16 8.30 1.09
C HIS A 31 -1.90 7.97 -0.38
N SER A 32 -1.06 8.75 -1.04
CA SER A 32 -0.64 8.49 -2.43
C SER A 32 0.85 8.14 -2.51
N HIS A 33 1.22 7.44 -3.58
CA HIS A 33 2.60 7.18 -3.97
C HIS A 33 2.78 7.38 -5.48
N THR A 34 3.91 7.93 -5.88
CA THR A 34 4.23 8.19 -7.29
C THR A 34 5.35 7.26 -7.74
N TYR A 35 5.01 6.43 -8.71
CA TYR A 35 5.96 5.58 -9.43
C TYR A 35 6.55 6.36 -10.60
N GLU A 36 7.87 6.31 -10.75
CA GLU A 36 8.61 7.02 -11.81
C GLU A 36 8.60 6.26 -13.15
N ALA A 37 8.49 4.93 -13.08
CA ALA A 37 8.47 4.06 -14.24
C ALA A 37 7.11 3.39 -14.39
N ALA A 38 6.74 3.10 -15.64
CA ALA A 38 5.55 2.30 -15.90
C ALA A 38 5.84 0.82 -15.63
N GLY A 39 4.86 0.09 -15.08
CA GLY A 39 5.04 -1.33 -14.79
C GLY A 39 4.00 -1.90 -13.83
N SER A 40 4.23 -3.15 -13.44
CA SER A 40 3.50 -3.86 -12.40
C SER A 40 4.35 -3.94 -11.13
N TYR A 41 3.74 -3.67 -9.99
CA TYR A 41 4.42 -3.59 -8.70
C TYR A 41 3.72 -4.45 -7.65
N LEU A 42 4.50 -5.30 -6.96
CA LEU A 42 4.01 -6.04 -5.80
C LEU A 42 4.06 -5.13 -4.58
N VAL A 43 2.91 -4.62 -4.16
CA VAL A 43 2.80 -3.73 -3.01
C VAL A 43 2.51 -4.55 -1.76
N THR A 44 3.30 -4.35 -0.70
CA THR A 44 3.11 -5.01 0.59
C THR A 44 2.72 -4.00 1.66
N LEU A 45 1.59 -4.23 2.33
CA LEU A 45 1.21 -3.53 3.55
C LEU A 45 1.59 -4.39 4.76
N THR A 46 2.32 -3.81 5.70
CA THR A 46 2.55 -4.38 7.03
C THR A 46 1.93 -3.49 8.09
N ALA A 47 0.95 -4.01 8.81
CA ALA A 47 0.40 -3.34 9.97
C ALA A 47 1.21 -3.73 11.22
N TYR A 48 1.15 -2.90 12.28
CA TYR A 48 1.68 -3.18 13.61
C TYR A 48 0.62 -2.84 14.65
N ASN A 49 0.41 -3.67 15.66
CA ASN A 49 -0.42 -3.33 16.81
C ASN A 49 0.37 -2.58 17.91
N ILE A 50 -0.30 -2.16 18.98
CA ILE A 50 0.34 -1.44 20.10
C ILE A 50 1.41 -2.27 20.83
N CYS A 51 1.33 -3.60 20.76
CA CYS A 51 2.30 -4.53 21.35
C CYS A 51 3.51 -4.77 20.43
N GLY A 52 3.54 -4.17 19.24
CA GLY A 52 4.61 -4.33 18.26
C GLY A 52 4.48 -5.58 17.38
N GLN A 53 3.39 -6.35 17.46
CA GLN A 53 3.16 -7.50 16.59
C GLN A 53 2.75 -7.03 15.20
N SER A 54 3.25 -7.69 14.16
CA SER A 54 3.01 -7.33 12.75
C SER A 54 2.25 -8.41 11.99
N ILE A 55 1.36 -8.00 11.08
CA ILE A 55 0.78 -8.85 10.04
C ILE A 55 1.00 -8.14 8.69
N SER A 56 1.26 -8.91 7.65
CA SER A 56 1.52 -8.39 6.30
C SER A 56 0.57 -9.01 5.27
N THR A 57 0.21 -8.23 4.26
CA THR A 57 -0.49 -8.68 3.05
C THR A 57 0.14 -8.02 1.83
N ALA A 58 0.06 -8.67 0.67
CA ALA A 58 0.63 -8.17 -0.57
C ALA A 58 -0.39 -8.26 -1.71
N GLN A 59 -0.36 -7.27 -2.60
CA GLN A 59 -1.24 -7.17 -3.75
C GLN A 59 -0.45 -6.64 -4.96
N MET A 60 -0.71 -7.21 -6.13
CA MET A 60 -0.20 -6.69 -7.40
C MET A 60 -0.98 -5.44 -7.82
N VAL A 61 -0.25 -4.39 -8.16
CA VAL A 61 -0.78 -3.19 -8.83
C VAL A 61 -0.22 -3.16 -10.23
N ASP A 62 -1.06 -3.43 -11.23
CA ASP A 62 -0.67 -3.50 -12.63
C ASP A 62 -0.85 -2.16 -13.36
N ASN A 63 -0.23 -2.05 -14.55
CA ASN A 63 -0.39 -0.92 -15.48
C ASN A 63 -0.15 0.47 -14.86
N VAL A 64 0.69 0.56 -13.83
CA VAL A 64 1.09 1.86 -13.29
C VAL A 64 1.79 2.65 -14.38
N GLY A 65 1.37 3.90 -14.62
CA GLY A 65 1.98 4.77 -15.64
C GLY A 65 1.65 4.43 -17.10
N GLY A 66 0.74 3.48 -17.37
CA GLY A 66 0.25 3.16 -18.71
C GLY A 66 -0.76 4.17 -19.28
N ILE A 67 -1.01 4.12 -20.60
CA ILE A 67 -1.94 4.99 -21.34
C ILE A 67 -3.42 4.74 -20.95
N ASP A 68 -3.71 3.56 -20.38
CA ASP A 68 -4.94 3.29 -19.64
C ASP A 68 -4.72 3.78 -18.20
N ASN A 69 -5.31 4.91 -17.85
CA ASN A 69 -5.27 5.47 -16.50
C ASN A 69 -6.70 5.67 -15.98
N SER A 70 -7.57 4.68 -16.20
CA SER A 70 -8.86 4.62 -15.55
C SER A 70 -8.69 4.13 -14.11
N GLY A 71 -8.26 5.04 -13.23
CA GLY A 71 -8.37 4.88 -11.78
C GLY A 71 -7.42 3.86 -11.18
N ASN A 72 -6.12 4.15 -11.21
CA ASN A 72 -5.12 3.34 -10.52
C ASN A 72 -5.25 3.54 -8.99
N THR A 73 -6.28 2.93 -8.42
CA THR A 73 -6.51 2.75 -6.99
C THR A 73 -6.17 1.31 -6.65
N SER A 74 -5.25 1.09 -5.72
CA SER A 74 -5.15 -0.24 -5.12
C SER A 74 -6.47 -0.52 -4.41
N GLU A 75 -7.11 -1.65 -4.68
CA GLU A 75 -8.22 -2.12 -3.84
C GLU A 75 -7.74 -2.14 -2.39
N GLY A 76 -8.54 -1.63 -1.46
CA GLY A 76 -8.04 -1.38 -0.12
C GLY A 76 -7.58 -2.67 0.57
N THR A 77 -6.32 -2.74 0.98
CA THR A 77 -5.79 -3.89 1.72
C THR A 77 -6.17 -3.76 3.19
N GLY A 78 -6.90 -4.73 3.73
CA GLY A 78 -7.31 -4.78 5.13
C GLY A 78 -6.54 -5.86 5.89
N ILE A 79 -5.97 -5.49 7.04
CA ILE A 79 -5.37 -6.39 8.01
C ILE A 79 -6.08 -6.17 9.35
N SER A 80 -6.54 -7.24 9.99
CA SER A 80 -7.17 -7.17 11.32
C SER A 80 -6.28 -7.85 12.36
N TYR A 81 -6.09 -7.17 13.49
CA TYR A 81 -5.56 -7.75 14.74
C TYR A 81 -6.68 -8.15 15.69
#